data_AF-A0A3Q9IFA9-F1
#
_entry.id   AF-A0A3Q9IFA9-F1
#
_cell.length_a   1.000
_cell.length_b   1.000
_cell.length_c   1.000
_cell.angle_alpha   90.00
_cell.angle_beta   90.00
_cell.angle_gamma   90.00
#
_symmetry.space_group_name_H-M   'P 1'
#
loop_
_entity.id
_entity.type
_entity.pdbx_description
1 polymer ?
#
loop_
_entity_poly.entity_id
_entity_poly.type
_entity_poly.pdbx_seq_one_letter_code
_entity_poly.pdbx_strand_id
1 'polypeptide(L)'
;MAVDWPGITRMSVRGFTALVGGYAAAAALSSLLARLLPGPPAEASAWGMIVSFPLFAALGLWAFHARRLAHVAAVLWGAALLAGGAVLLLGVRP
;
A
#
# COMPACT_ATOMS: atom_id res chain seq x y z
N MET A 1 24.99 27.98 -3.93
CA MET A 1 23.67 27.31 -3.96
C MET A 1 23.44 26.73 -2.58
N ALA A 2 22.55 27.32 -1.77
CA ALA A 2 22.27 26.78 -0.43
C ALA A 2 21.37 25.54 -0.57
N VAL A 3 21.69 24.47 0.17
CA VAL A 3 20.93 23.21 0.14
C VAL A 3 19.79 23.29 1.15
N ASP A 4 18.54 23.18 0.67
CA ASP A 4 17.34 23.17 1.53
C ASP A 4 17.11 21.78 2.17
N TRP A 5 17.93 21.46 3.18
CA TRP A 5 17.84 20.22 3.95
C TRP A 5 16.42 19.86 4.44
N PRO A 6 15.56 20.79 4.91
CA PRO A 6 14.20 20.47 5.36
C PRO A 6 13.27 20.03 4.22
N GLY A 7 13.46 20.60 3.03
CA GLY A 7 12.69 20.23 1.83
C GLY A 7 13.08 18.85 1.34
N ILE A 8 14.38 18.57 1.29
CA ILE A 8 14.94 17.27 0.90
C ILE A 8 14.44 16.17 1.84
N THR A 9 14.57 16.35 3.16
CA THR A 9 14.09 15.35 4.14
C THR A 9 12.60 15.08 3.99
N ARG A 10 11.77 16.11 3.78
CA ARG A 10 10.33 15.91 3.56
C ARG A 10 10.05 15.09 2.30
N MET A 11 10.75 15.36 1.19
CA MET A 11 10.57 14.60 -0.05
C MET A 11 11.14 13.18 0.04
N SER A 12 12.27 12.98 0.72
CA SER A 12 12.83 11.65 0.98
C SER A 12 11.90 10.80 1.83
N VAL A 13 11.36 11.33 2.93
CA VAL A 13 10.40 10.61 3.78
C VAL A 13 9.12 10.30 3.00
N ARG A 14 8.67 11.23 2.17
CA ARG A 14 7.51 11.03 1.30
C ARG A 14 7.75 9.92 0.27
N GLY A 15 8.89 9.95 -0.43
CA GLY A 15 9.28 8.93 -1.39
C GLY A 15 9.43 7.56 -0.74
N PHE A 16 10.05 7.51 0.44
CA PHE A 16 10.15 6.27 1.23
C PHE A 16 8.77 5.74 1.63
N THR A 17 7.89 6.61 2.11
CA THR A 17 6.53 6.23 2.52
C THR A 17 5.69 5.76 1.32
N ALA A 18 5.80 6.44 0.18
CA ALA A 18 5.11 6.06 -1.06
C ALA A 18 5.63 4.72 -1.60
N LEU A 19 6.94 4.48 -1.54
CA LEU A 19 7.56 3.25 -2.03
C LEU A 19 7.28 2.08 -1.08
N VAL A 20 7.71 2.18 0.17
CA VAL A 20 7.66 1.08 1.14
C VAL A 20 6.26 0.93 1.73
N GLY A 21 5.69 2.03 2.24
CA GLY A 21 4.33 2.02 2.78
C GLY A 21 3.29 1.72 1.71
N GLY A 22 3.45 2.30 0.51
CA GLY A 22 2.55 2.03 -0.62
C GLY A 22 2.62 0.58 -1.09
N TYR A 23 3.82 -0.02 -1.15
CA TYR A 23 3.98 -1.43 -1.51
C TYR A 23 3.37 -2.34 -0.45
N ALA A 24 3.65 -2.08 0.83
CA ALA A 24 3.07 -2.84 1.93
C ALA A 24 1.53 -2.77 1.93
N ALA A 25 0.97 -1.57 1.72
CA ALA A 25 -0.48 -1.38 1.62
C ALA A 25 -1.07 -2.13 0.42
N ALA A 26 -0.45 -2.01 -0.76
CA ALA A 26 -0.92 -2.68 -1.97
C ALA A 26 -0.88 -4.20 -1.82
N ALA A 27 0.23 -4.75 -1.32
CA ALA A 27 0.38 -6.19 -1.08
C ALA A 27 -0.66 -6.70 -0.07
N ALA A 28 -0.87 -5.99 1.04
CA ALA A 28 -1.84 -6.37 2.06
C ALA A 28 -3.29 -6.30 1.54
N LEU A 29 -3.64 -5.24 0.81
CA LEU A 29 -4.98 -5.07 0.23
C LEU A 29 -5.26 -6.10 -0.87
N SER A 30 -4.31 -6.36 -1.76
CA SER A 30 -4.42 -7.44 -2.76
C SER A 30 -4.56 -8.81 -2.13
N SER A 31 -3.80 -9.08 -1.07
CA SER A 31 -3.88 -10.35 -0.33
C SER A 31 -5.25 -10.50 0.36
N LEU A 32 -5.76 -9.41 0.95
CA LEU A 32 -7.08 -9.39 1.55
C LEU A 32 -8.17 -9.60 0.50
N LEU A 33 -8.05 -8.95 -0.66
CA LEU A 33 -8.99 -9.11 -1.77
C LEU A 33 -9.02 -10.56 -2.27
N ALA A 34 -7.87 -11.20 -2.47
CA ALA A 34 -7.80 -12.62 -2.83
C ALA A 34 -8.46 -13.54 -1.77
N ARG A 35 -8.48 -13.11 -0.51
CA ARG A 35 -9.11 -13.84 0.61
C ARG A 35 -10.58 -13.50 0.85
N LEU A 36 -11.10 -12.46 0.22
CA LEU A 36 -12.51 -12.10 0.29
C LEU A 36 -13.26 -12.49 -0.99
N LEU A 37 -12.56 -12.58 -2.12
CA LEU A 37 -13.19 -12.90 -3.41
C LEU A 37 -13.76 -14.33 -3.39
N PRO A 38 -15.05 -14.53 -3.70
CA PRO A 38 -15.63 -15.86 -3.82
C PRO A 38 -15.11 -16.56 -5.08
N GLY A 39 -14.93 -17.88 -5.02
CA GLY A 39 -14.51 -18.70 -6.15
C GLY A 39 -13.26 -19.56 -5.88
N PRO A 40 -12.71 -20.20 -6.93
CA PRO A 40 -11.53 -21.06 -6.80
C PRO A 40 -10.30 -20.30 -6.27
N PRO A 41 -9.50 -20.89 -5.37
CA PRO A 41 -8.35 -20.22 -4.76
C PRO A 41 -7.32 -19.70 -5.79
N ALA A 42 -7.12 -20.46 -6.87
CA ALA A 42 -6.19 -20.09 -7.94
C ALA A 42 -6.62 -18.81 -8.67
N GLU A 43 -7.91 -18.72 -9.03
CA GLU A 43 -8.45 -17.56 -9.74
C GLU A 43 -8.46 -16.31 -8.84
N ALA A 44 -8.88 -16.45 -7.58
CA ALA A 44 -8.86 -15.36 -6.61
C ALA A 44 -7.45 -14.80 -6.38
N SER A 45 -6.44 -15.68 -6.34
CA SER A 45 -5.03 -15.28 -6.23
C SER A 45 -4.54 -14.57 -7.49
N ALA A 46 -4.95 -15.03 -8.68
CA ALA A 46 -4.62 -14.39 -9.95
C ALA A 46 -5.16 -12.94 -9.99
N TRP A 47 -6.40 -12.73 -9.56
CA TRP A 47 -6.99 -11.39 -9.44
C TRP A 47 -6.23 -10.51 -8.44
N GLY A 48 -5.85 -11.05 -7.28
CA GLY A 48 -5.01 -10.33 -6.31
C GLY A 48 -3.69 -9.85 -6.91
N MET A 49 -3.04 -10.70 -7.71
CA MET A 49 -1.79 -10.36 -8.42
C MET A 49 -2.03 -9.28 -9.49
N ILE A 50 -3.07 -9.40 -10.30
CA ILE A 50 -3.42 -8.40 -11.33
C ILE A 50 -3.67 -7.02 -10.71
N VAL A 51 -4.41 -6.97 -9.61
CA VAL A 51 -4.78 -5.71 -8.94
C VAL A 51 -3.60 -5.09 -8.19
N SER A 52 -2.58 -5.86 -7.79
CA SER A 52 -1.47 -5.37 -6.97
C SER A 52 -0.72 -4.18 -7.57
N PHE A 53 -0.36 -4.26 -8.85
CA PHE A 53 0.36 -3.20 -9.56
C PHE A 53 -0.45 -1.90 -9.71
N PRO A 54 -1.68 -1.90 -10.26
CA PRO A 54 -2.46 -0.68 -10.37
C PRO A 54 -2.75 -0.06 -9.00
N LEU A 55 -2.93 -0.88 -7.95
CA LEU A 55 -3.13 -0.39 -6.59
C LEU A 55 -1.86 0.29 -6.06
N PHE A 56 -0.69 -0.32 -6.24
CA PHE A 56 0.60 0.29 -5.88
C PHE A 56 0.86 1.59 -6.64
N ALA A 57 0.65 1.60 -7.95
CA ALA A 57 0.85 2.78 -8.80
C ALA A 57 -0.09 3.92 -8.42
N ALA A 58 -1.38 3.63 -8.18
CA ALA A 58 -2.37 4.62 -7.75
C ALA A 58 -2.02 5.21 -6.38
N LEU A 59 -1.63 4.37 -5.42
CA LEU A 59 -1.18 4.81 -4.10
C LEU A 59 0.08 5.67 -4.18
N GLY A 60 1.05 5.30 -5.03
CA GLY A 60 2.26 6.08 -5.28
C GLY A 60 1.93 7.46 -5.87
N LEU A 61 1.11 7.52 -6.93
CA LEU A 61 0.72 8.78 -7.55
C LEU A 61 -0.06 9.68 -6.58
N TRP A 62 -1.03 9.10 -5.87
CA TRP A 62 -1.78 9.80 -4.82
C TRP A 62 -0.84 10.31 -3.71
N ALA A 63 0.12 9.48 -3.32
CA ALA A 63 1.08 9.82 -2.28
C ALA A 63 1.93 11.02 -2.65
N PHE A 64 2.11 11.39 -3.93
CA PHE A 64 2.75 12.64 -4.36
C PHE A 64 1.77 13.79 -4.63
N HIS A 65 0.52 13.47 -5.02
CA HIS A 65 -0.54 14.46 -5.20
C HIS A 65 -1.00 15.11 -3.89
N ALA A 66 -1.06 14.34 -2.79
CA ALA A 66 -1.60 14.81 -1.51
C ALA A 66 -0.82 16.03 -0.95
N ARG A 67 -1.48 16.88 -0.13
CA ARG A 67 -0.82 18.09 0.38
C ARG A 67 -0.02 17.86 1.67
N ARG A 68 -0.40 16.86 2.47
CA ARG A 68 0.14 16.63 3.82
C ARG A 68 0.81 15.26 3.93
N LEU A 69 2.10 15.24 4.27
CA LEU A 69 2.87 14.01 4.46
C LEU A 69 2.29 13.13 5.57
N ALA A 70 1.86 13.71 6.70
CA ALA A 70 1.27 12.95 7.79
C ALA A 70 0.01 12.18 7.37
N HIS A 71 -0.80 12.74 6.47
CA HIS A 71 -1.98 12.07 5.94
C HIS A 71 -1.60 10.90 5.03
N VAL A 72 -0.61 11.09 4.15
CA VAL A 72 -0.07 10.01 3.30
C VAL A 72 0.47 8.86 4.16
N ALA A 73 1.27 9.18 5.17
CA ALA A 73 1.83 8.18 6.07
C ALA A 73 0.73 7.44 6.84
N ALA A 74 -0.23 8.15 7.42
CA ALA A 74 -1.34 7.54 8.15
C ALA A 74 -2.18 6.60 7.27
N VAL A 75 -2.48 7.00 6.03
CA VAL A 75 -3.27 6.17 5.11
C VAL A 75 -2.48 4.95 4.65
N LEU A 76 -1.24 5.09 4.16
CA LEU A 76 -0.49 3.97 3.62
C LEU A 76 -0.10 2.96 4.71
N TRP A 77 0.48 3.43 5.81
CA TRP A 77 0.85 2.54 6.92
C TRP A 77 -0.38 1.99 7.64
N GLY A 78 -1.42 2.80 7.83
CA GLY A 78 -2.68 2.35 8.41
C GLY A 78 -3.36 1.26 7.57
N ALA A 79 -3.44 1.46 6.26
CA ALA A 79 -3.97 0.44 5.34
C ALA A 79 -3.13 -0.84 5.36
N ALA A 80 -1.80 -0.73 5.34
CA ALA A 80 -0.91 -1.88 5.43
C ALA A 80 -1.12 -2.69 6.72
N LEU A 81 -1.20 -2.02 7.87
CA LEU A 81 -1.40 -2.67 9.17
C LEU A 81 -2.80 -3.28 9.30
N LEU A 82 -3.84 -2.53 8.93
CA LEU A 82 -5.22 -3.01 9.04
C LEU A 82 -5.50 -4.17 8.09
N ALA A 83 -5.12 -4.05 6.81
CA ALA A 83 -5.32 -5.11 5.84
C ALA A 83 -4.40 -6.31 6.12
N GLY A 84 -3.14 -6.08 6.48
CA GLY A 84 -2.20 -7.12 6.85
C GLY A 84 -2.65 -7.87 8.11
N GLY A 85 -3.14 -7.15 9.12
CA GLY A 85 -3.74 -7.72 10.31
C GLY A 85 -4.99 -8.55 10.00
N ALA A 86 -5.90 -8.03 9.16
CA ALA A 86 -7.09 -8.76 8.73
C ALA A 86 -6.73 -10.05 7.97
N VAL A 87 -5.73 -9.99 7.08
CA VAL A 87 -5.15 -11.16 6.43
C VAL A 87 -4.66 -12.15 7.50
N LEU A 88 -3.80 -11.76 8.44
CA LEU A 88 -3.33 -12.69 9.47
C LEU A 88 -4.47 -13.33 10.27
N LEU A 89 -5.50 -12.57 10.63
CA LEU A 89 -6.67 -13.06 11.36
C LEU A 89 -7.55 -14.03 10.56
N LEU A 90 -7.70 -13.81 9.25
CA LEU A 90 -8.48 -14.68 8.38
C LEU A 90 -7.80 -16.03 8.10
N GLY A 91 -6.49 -16.14 8.36
CA GLY A 91 -5.73 -17.37 8.13
C GLY A 91 -5.66 -17.79 6.64
N VAL A 92 -5.04 -18.94 6.39
CA VAL A 92 -4.93 -19.50 5.04
C VAL A 92 -6.27 -20.13 4.65
N ARG A 93 -6.79 -19.76 3.47
CA ARG A 93 -7.96 -20.44 2.90
C ARG A 93 -7.59 -21.91 2.64
N PRO A 94 -8.38 -22.89 3.12
CA PRO A 94 -8.12 -24.31 2.87
C PRO A 94 -8.22 -24.68 1.39
#